data_AF-A0A239J9Y3-F1
#
_entry.id   AF-A0A239J9Y3-F1
#
_cell.length_a   1.000
_cell.length_b   1.000
_cell.length_c   1.000
_cell.angle_alpha   90.00
_cell.angle_beta   90.00
_cell.angle_gamma   90.00
#
_symmetry.space_group_name_H-M   'P 1'
#
loop_
_entity.id
_entity.type
_entity.pdbx_description
1 polymer ?
#
loop_
_entity_poly.entity_id
_entity_poly.type
_entity_poly.pdbx_seq_one_letter_code
_entity_poly.pdbx_strand_id
1 'polypeptide(L)'
;MPEYAPADRRPPRYHRSDGSPATAEEAQRLLLDVRGRLLAQDVIRVGAAVVVVSTWFTVVDLGIAANGRPLLWQTIVSDHAMHADIGQYTSREKAARGHAEAVAMISGRLRGLVARAAMDEVRPQPRTRPARA
;
A
#
# COMPACT_ATOMS: atom_id res chain seq x y z
N MET A 1 -13.26 -16.24 -22.86
CA MET A 1 -13.28 -14.79 -22.58
C MET A 1 -14.07 -14.60 -21.32
N PRO A 2 -13.46 -14.34 -20.15
CA PRO A 2 -14.22 -14.12 -18.94
C PRO A 2 -14.98 -12.78 -19.07
N GLU A 3 -16.29 -12.89 -18.98
CA GLU A 3 -17.26 -11.80 -19.01
C GLU A 3 -17.04 -10.93 -17.76
N TYR A 4 -16.55 -9.70 -17.95
CA TYR A 4 -16.53 -8.71 -16.88
C TYR A 4 -17.98 -8.36 -16.55
N ALA A 5 -18.51 -8.93 -15.47
CA ALA A 5 -19.78 -8.48 -14.90
C ALA A 5 -19.74 -6.95 -14.74
N PRO A 6 -20.79 -6.21 -15.13
CA PRO A 6 -20.79 -4.77 -15.03
C PRO A 6 -20.59 -4.38 -13.56
N ALA A 7 -19.53 -3.62 -13.28
CA ALA A 7 -19.31 -3.02 -11.98
C ALA A 7 -20.61 -2.35 -11.51
N ASP A 8 -21.00 -2.61 -10.26
CA ASP A 8 -22.22 -2.09 -9.62
C ASP A 8 -22.40 -0.61 -10.00
N ARG A 9 -23.38 -0.30 -10.86
CA ARG A 9 -23.57 1.02 -11.50
C ARG A 9 -24.06 2.10 -10.52
N ARG A 10 -23.85 1.91 -9.22
CA ARG A 10 -24.20 2.89 -8.22
C ARG A 10 -23.26 4.09 -8.36
N PRO A 11 -23.79 5.32 -8.29
CA PRO A 11 -22.94 6.48 -8.28
C PRO A 11 -21.98 6.40 -7.08
N PRO A 12 -20.70 6.77 -7.27
CA PRO A 12 -19.71 6.77 -6.20
C PRO A 12 -20.19 7.67 -5.05
N ARG A 13 -19.98 7.20 -3.82
CA ARG A 13 -20.23 8.00 -2.61
C ARG A 13 -18.96 8.72 -2.22
N TYR A 14 -19.08 10.02 -1.98
CA TYR A 14 -17.99 10.85 -1.56
C TYR A 14 -18.10 11.20 -0.10
N HIS A 15 -16.95 11.29 0.55
CA HIS A 15 -16.85 11.59 1.97
C HIS A 15 -15.77 12.65 2.21
N ARG A 16 -15.86 13.31 3.36
CA ARG A 16 -14.77 14.09 3.95
C ARG A 16 -13.90 13.17 4.81
N SER A 17 -12.75 13.67 5.25
CA SER A 17 -11.75 12.91 6.02
C SER A 17 -12.26 12.43 7.39
N ASP A 18 -13.30 13.08 7.93
CA ASP A 18 -14.01 12.68 9.14
C ASP A 18 -15.07 11.57 8.92
N GLY A 19 -15.36 11.23 7.67
CA GLY A 19 -16.35 10.24 7.27
C GLY A 19 -17.74 10.80 6.95
N SER A 20 -17.97 12.10 7.13
CA SER A 20 -19.21 12.76 6.73
C SER A 20 -19.39 12.75 5.21
N PRO A 21 -20.62 12.66 4.67
CA PRO A 21 -20.86 12.71 3.22
C PRO A 21 -20.43 14.05 2.62
N ALA A 22 -19.81 14.00 1.43
CA ALA A 22 -19.41 15.16 0.65
C ALA A 22 -20.22 15.25 -0.65
N THR A 23 -20.37 16.46 -1.20
CA THR A 23 -20.90 16.64 -2.55
C THR A 23 -19.86 16.25 -3.60
N ALA A 24 -20.29 16.03 -4.84
CA ALA A 24 -19.37 15.76 -5.95
C ALA A 24 -18.39 16.92 -6.21
N GLU A 25 -18.84 18.17 -6.03
CA GLU A 25 -17.99 19.35 -6.19
C GLU A 25 -16.93 19.43 -5.09
N GLU A 26 -17.32 19.20 -3.84
CA GLU A 26 -16.37 19.11 -2.72
C GLU A 26 -15.37 17.97 -2.94
N ALA A 27 -15.85 16.82 -3.40
CA ALA A 27 -15.01 15.68 -3.70
C ALA A 27 -13.97 16.01 -4.78
N GLN A 28 -14.36 16.73 -5.83
CA GLN A 28 -13.44 17.15 -6.88
C GLN A 28 -12.34 18.08 -6.34
N ARG A 29 -12.70 19.04 -5.48
CA ARG A 29 -11.72 19.92 -4.83
C ARG A 29 -10.76 19.13 -3.94
N LEU A 30 -11.28 18.19 -3.15
CA LEU A 30 -10.47 17.33 -2.29
C LEU A 30 -9.54 16.43 -3.10
N LEU A 31 -10.02 15.85 -4.20
CA LEU A 31 -9.22 14.98 -5.08
C LEU A 31 -8.01 15.72 -5.65
N LEU A 32 -8.15 17.01 -5.95
CA LEU A 32 -7.07 17.89 -6.44
C LEU A 32 -6.11 18.35 -5.33
N ASP A 33 -6.53 18.30 -4.06
CA ASP A 33 -5.67 18.63 -2.92
C ASP A 33 -4.80 17.42 -2.51
N VAL A 34 -3.78 17.16 -3.33
CA VAL A 34 -2.84 16.04 -3.11
C VAL A 34 -2.18 16.13 -1.74
N ARG A 35 -1.81 17.33 -1.28
CA ARG A 35 -1.14 17.52 0.02
C ARG A 35 -2.09 17.29 1.19
N GLY A 36 -3.32 17.80 1.12
CA GLY A 36 -4.33 17.59 2.16
C GLY A 36 -4.79 16.13 2.27
N ARG A 37 -4.64 15.35 1.21
CA ARG A 37 -4.97 13.91 1.18
C ARG A 37 -3.86 13.01 1.70
N LEU A 38 -2.60 13.44 1.66
CA LEU A 38 -1.50 12.64 2.17
C LEU A 38 -1.50 12.66 3.70
N LEU A 39 -1.65 11.49 4.31
CA LEU A 39 -1.56 11.35 5.76
C LEU A 39 -0.10 11.17 6.21
N ALA A 40 0.61 10.24 5.57
CA ALA A 40 1.97 9.87 5.93
C ALA A 40 2.67 9.20 4.74
N GLN A 41 3.98 9.37 4.66
CA GLN A 41 4.82 8.71 3.67
C GLN A 41 6.21 8.44 4.22
N ASP A 42 6.65 7.19 4.07
CA ASP A 42 7.95 6.72 4.53
C ASP A 42 8.70 6.05 3.36
N VAL A 43 9.98 6.38 3.22
CA VAL A 43 10.87 5.76 2.22
C VAL A 43 11.81 4.81 2.93
N ILE A 44 11.62 3.51 2.68
CA ILE A 44 12.41 2.44 3.26
C ILE A 44 13.53 2.08 2.28
N ARG A 45 14.77 2.11 2.76
CA ARG A 45 15.96 1.73 2.00
C ARG A 45 16.70 0.62 2.72
N VAL A 46 16.89 -0.51 2.06
CA VAL A 46 17.66 -1.65 2.59
C VAL A 46 18.54 -2.22 1.47
N GLY A 47 19.86 -2.02 1.57
CA GLY A 47 20.76 -2.33 0.46
C GLY A 47 20.38 -1.55 -0.80
N ALA A 48 20.20 -2.26 -1.91
CA ALA A 48 19.74 -1.68 -3.18
C ALA A 48 18.20 -1.53 -3.28
N ALA A 49 17.43 -2.11 -2.35
CA ALA A 49 15.98 -2.06 -2.38
C ALA A 49 15.46 -0.71 -1.86
N VAL A 50 14.59 -0.07 -2.64
CA VAL A 50 13.90 1.18 -2.27
C VAL A 50 12.40 0.97 -2.42
N VAL A 51 11.67 1.21 -1.34
CA VAL A 51 10.22 1.06 -1.28
C VAL A 51 9.62 2.28 -0.58
N VAL A 52 8.49 2.77 -1.08
CA VAL A 52 7.73 3.87 -0.50
C VAL A 52 6.44 3.32 0.08
N VAL A 53 6.17 3.57 1.35
CA VAL A 53 4.87 3.32 1.98
C VAL A 53 4.16 4.65 2.09
N SER A 54 2.93 4.73 1.59
CA SER A 54 2.16 5.97 1.59
C SER A 54 0.73 5.70 2.02
N THR A 55 0.17 6.58 2.86
CA THR A 55 -1.21 6.49 3.31
C THR A 55 -1.98 7.73 2.91
N TRP A 56 -3.09 7.52 2.21
CA TRP A 56 -3.87 8.57 1.58
C TRP A 56 -5.33 8.53 1.99
N PHE A 57 -5.94 9.71 2.06
CA PHE A 57 -7.38 9.86 2.04
C PHE A 57 -7.90 9.65 0.60
N THR A 58 -8.89 8.78 0.43
CA THR A 58 -9.36 8.35 -0.90
C THR A 58 -10.49 9.21 -1.45
N VAL A 59 -11.17 9.99 -0.59
CA VAL A 59 -12.38 10.78 -0.89
C VAL A 59 -13.60 9.93 -1.26
N VAL A 60 -13.38 8.86 -2.01
CA VAL A 60 -14.37 7.87 -2.45
C VAL A 60 -14.41 6.70 -1.46
N ASP A 61 -15.61 6.20 -1.21
CA ASP A 61 -15.83 4.95 -0.49
C ASP A 61 -15.21 3.76 -1.24
N LEU A 62 -14.18 3.13 -0.65
CA LEU A 62 -13.55 1.92 -1.20
C LEU A 62 -14.31 0.63 -0.84
N GLY A 63 -15.38 0.75 -0.05
CA GLY A 63 -16.16 -0.36 0.47
C GLY A 63 -16.51 -0.16 1.93
N ILE A 64 -17.36 -1.03 2.45
CA ILE A 64 -17.93 -0.87 3.79
C ILE A 64 -17.34 -1.93 4.71
N ALA A 65 -16.79 -1.48 5.85
CA ALA A 65 -16.35 -2.40 6.90
C ALA A 65 -17.54 -3.07 7.58
N ALA A 66 -17.32 -4.19 8.28
CA ALA A 66 -18.39 -4.93 8.97
C ALA A 66 -19.24 -4.09 9.94
N ASN A 67 -18.71 -2.96 10.43
CA ASN A 67 -19.42 -2.01 11.30
C ASN A 67 -20.21 -0.93 10.53
N GLY A 68 -20.37 -1.07 9.22
CA GLY A 68 -21.14 -0.16 8.37
C GLY A 68 -20.42 1.14 7.99
N ARG A 69 -19.18 1.36 8.44
CA ARG A 69 -18.42 2.59 8.12
C ARG A 69 -17.66 2.44 6.79
N PRO A 70 -17.58 3.51 5.97
CA PRO A 70 -16.84 3.48 4.72
C PRO A 70 -15.33 3.38 4.96
N LEU A 71 -14.64 2.72 4.04
CA LEU A 71 -13.18 2.61 3.98
C LEU A 71 -12.65 3.79 3.16
N LEU A 72 -12.07 4.77 3.85
CA LEU A 72 -11.75 6.08 3.28
C LEU A 72 -10.26 6.41 3.29
N TRP A 73 -9.46 5.54 3.89
CA TRP A 73 -8.02 5.71 3.98
C TRP A 73 -7.36 4.45 3.46
N GLN A 74 -6.33 4.60 2.64
CA GLN A 74 -5.65 3.48 2.01
C GLN A 74 -4.15 3.63 2.20
N THR A 75 -3.49 2.55 2.61
CA THR A 75 -2.04 2.44 2.62
C THR A 75 -1.59 1.60 1.45
N ILE A 76 -0.68 2.15 0.66
CA ILE A 76 -0.11 1.56 -0.53
C ILE A 76 1.39 1.46 -0.32
N VAL A 77 1.95 0.32 -0.72
CA VAL A 77 3.39 0.14 -0.85
C VAL A 77 3.76 0.19 -2.33
N SER A 78 4.78 0.97 -2.66
CA SER A 78 5.23 1.17 -4.03
C SER A 78 6.74 0.96 -4.16
N ASP A 79 7.18 0.34 -5.23
CA ASP A 79 8.56 0.38 -5.70
C ASP A 79 8.62 0.96 -7.12
N HIS A 80 9.76 0.84 -7.80
CA HIS A 80 9.94 1.38 -9.15
C HIS A 80 9.06 0.71 -10.22
N ALA A 81 8.51 -0.48 -9.97
CA ALA A 81 7.78 -1.29 -10.95
C ALA A 81 6.34 -1.62 -10.51
N MET A 82 6.03 -1.57 -9.22
CA MET A 82 4.78 -2.09 -8.66
C MET A 82 4.21 -1.19 -7.57
N HIS A 83 2.89 -1.20 -7.47
CA HIS A 83 2.12 -0.66 -6.36
C HIS A 83 1.22 -1.78 -5.81
N ALA A 84 1.13 -1.92 -4.50
CA ALA A 84 0.26 -2.89 -3.85
C ALA A 84 -0.50 -2.25 -2.69
N ASP A 85 -1.80 -2.54 -2.61
CA ASP A 85 -2.64 -2.16 -1.49
C ASP A 85 -2.34 -3.05 -0.29
N ILE A 86 -2.05 -2.44 0.85
CA ILE A 86 -1.68 -3.18 2.07
C ILE A 86 -2.59 -2.89 3.27
N GLY A 87 -3.46 -1.89 3.17
CA GLY A 87 -4.48 -1.66 4.19
C GLY A 87 -5.50 -0.60 3.82
N GLN A 88 -6.74 -0.80 4.27
CA GLN A 88 -7.84 0.13 4.11
C GLN A 88 -8.48 0.40 5.48
N TYR A 89 -8.83 1.65 5.77
CA TYR A 89 -9.24 2.07 7.12
C TYR A 89 -10.44 3.01 7.12
N THR A 90 -11.21 2.91 8.20
CA THR A 90 -12.45 3.67 8.44
C THR A 90 -12.24 5.01 9.13
N SER A 91 -11.02 5.31 9.62
CA SER A 91 -10.68 6.57 10.29
C SER A 91 -9.22 6.94 10.12
N ARG A 92 -8.91 8.22 10.29
CA ARG A 92 -7.54 8.77 10.21
C ARG A 92 -6.62 8.15 11.25
N GLU A 93 -7.09 7.94 12.48
CA GLU A 93 -6.28 7.37 13.57
C GLU A 93 -5.92 5.91 13.28
N LYS A 94 -6.88 5.13 12.75
CA LYS A 94 -6.61 3.75 12.32
C LYS A 94 -5.62 3.72 11.17
N ALA A 95 -5.76 4.63 10.21
CA ALA A 95 -4.85 4.75 9.09
C ALA A 95 -3.42 5.11 9.53
N ALA A 96 -3.27 6.03 10.50
CA ALA A 96 -1.96 6.39 11.05
C ALA A 96 -1.28 5.21 11.76
N ARG A 97 -2.03 4.44 12.56
CA ARG A 97 -1.49 3.22 13.19
C ARG A 97 -1.12 2.16 12.15
N GLY A 98 -2.04 1.90 11.22
CA GLY A 98 -1.82 0.95 10.14
C GLY A 98 -0.63 1.32 9.24
N HIS A 99 -0.37 2.62 9.05
CA HIS A 99 0.84 3.10 8.37
C HIS A 99 2.11 2.69 9.12
N ALA A 100 2.18 2.96 10.44
CA ALA A 100 3.34 2.59 11.24
C ALA A 100 3.57 1.07 11.27
N GLU A 101 2.50 0.29 11.38
CA GLU A 101 2.53 -1.18 11.31
C GLU A 101 3.03 -1.67 9.94
N ALA A 102 2.54 -1.06 8.85
CA ALA A 102 2.99 -1.34 7.50
C ALA A 102 4.48 -1.05 7.33
N VAL A 103 4.96 0.11 7.76
CA VAL A 103 6.38 0.48 7.69
C VAL A 103 7.24 -0.53 8.44
N ALA A 104 6.85 -0.92 9.65
CA ALA A 104 7.57 -1.91 10.46
C ALA A 104 7.61 -3.29 9.77
N MET A 105 6.47 -3.78 9.29
CA MET A 105 6.35 -5.05 8.58
C MET A 105 7.21 -5.09 7.31
N ILE A 106 7.09 -4.07 6.46
CA ILE A 106 7.83 -4.00 5.19
C ILE A 106 9.34 -3.87 5.45
N SER A 107 9.73 -3.02 6.40
CA SER A 107 11.14 -2.89 6.79
C SER A 107 11.72 -4.22 7.29
N GLY A 108 10.99 -4.95 8.14
CA GLY A 108 11.40 -6.26 8.63
C GLY A 108 11.54 -7.29 7.51
N ARG A 109 10.57 -7.36 6.60
CA ARG A 109 10.59 -8.27 5.46
C ARG A 109 11.76 -7.99 4.52
N LEU A 110 12.02 -6.73 4.18
CA LEU A 110 13.13 -6.34 3.31
C LEU A 110 14.49 -6.67 3.94
N ARG A 111 14.69 -6.36 5.23
CA ARG A 111 15.91 -6.76 5.96
C ARG A 111 16.11 -8.27 5.95
N GLY A 112 15.05 -9.04 6.17
CA GLY A 112 15.12 -10.50 6.12
C GLY A 112 15.50 -11.04 4.74
N LEU A 113 15.00 -10.45 3.66
CA LEU A 113 15.35 -10.84 2.29
C LEU A 113 16.81 -10.51 1.95
N VAL A 114 17.26 -9.30 2.28
CA VAL A 114 18.64 -8.86 2.03
C VAL A 114 19.64 -9.69 2.85
N ALA A 115 19.33 -9.99 4.11
CA ALA A 115 20.18 -10.84 4.94
C ALA A 115 20.34 -12.27 4.36
N ARG A 116 19.27 -12.85 3.82
CA ARG A 116 19.33 -14.17 3.14
C ARG A 116 20.16 -14.12 1.87
N ALA A 117 19.95 -13.10 1.04
CA ALA A 117 20.72 -12.92 -0.20
C ALA A 117 22.23 -12.80 0.08
N ALA A 118 22.61 -12.02 1.12
CA ALA A 118 24.00 -11.90 1.54
C ALA A 118 24.58 -13.23 2.05
N MET A 119 23.78 -14.07 2.74
CA MET A 119 24.23 -15.39 3.19
C MET A 119 24.38 -16.40 2.03
N ASP A 120 23.52 -16.32 1.01
CA ASP A 120 23.62 -17.17 -0.18
C ASP A 120 24.85 -16.83 -1.02
N GLU A 121 25.24 -15.55 -1.12
CA GLU A 121 26.48 -15.11 -1.79
C GLU A 121 27.76 -15.59 -1.08
N VAL A 122 27.72 -15.82 0.25
CA VAL A 122 28.86 -16.26 1.05
C VAL A 122 29.08 -17.78 0.99
N ARG A 123 28.12 -18.57 0.47
CA ARG A 123 28.27 -20.02 0.33
C ARG A 123 29.16 -20.35 -0.89
N PRO A 124 30.33 -21.00 -0.73
CA PRO A 124 31.15 -21.39 -1.87
C PRO A 124 30.40 -22.39 -2.73
N GLN A 125 30.33 -22.17 -4.05
CA GLN A 125 29.80 -23.17 -4.96
C GLN A 125 30.60 -24.48 -4.82
N PRO A 126 29.94 -25.66 -4.75
CA PRO A 126 30.66 -26.91 -4.78
C PRO A 126 31.37 -27.01 -6.13
N ARG A 127 32.71 -27.02 -6.11
CA ARG A 127 33.54 -27.19 -7.30
C ARG A 127 33.08 -28.43 -8.04
N THR A 128 32.49 -28.23 -9.22
CA THR A 128 32.18 -29.30 -10.17
C THR A 128 33.48 -30.01 -10.52
N ARG A 129 33.59 -31.27 -10.13
CA ARG A 129 34.73 -32.14 -10.45
C ARG A 129 34.63 -32.48 -11.94
N PRO A 130 35.65 -32.21 -12.78
CA PRO A 130 35.59 -32.59 -14.18
C PRO A 130 35.57 -34.11 -14.29
N ALA A 131 34.64 -34.64 -15.08
CA ALA A 131 34.61 -36.05 -15.44
C ALA A 131 35.91 -36.38 -16.19
N ARG A 132 36.65 -37.37 -15.68
CA ARG A 132 37.80 -37.92 -16.40
C ARG A 132 37.30 -38.68 -17.64
N ALA A 133 37.99 -38.42 -18.75
CA ALA A 133 37.85 -39.12 -20.02
C ALA A 133 38.25 -40.60 -19.92
#